data_AF-A0AA43BQ86-F1
#
_entry.id   AF-A0AA43BQ86-F1
#
_cell.length_a   1.000
_cell.length_b   1.000
_cell.length_c   1.000
_cell.angle_alpha   90.00
_cell.angle_beta   90.00
_cell.angle_gamma   90.00
#
_symmetry.space_group_name_H-M   'P 1'
#
loop_
_entity.id
_entity.type
_entity.pdbx_description
1 polymer ?
#
loop_
_entity_poly.entity_id
_entity_poly.type
_entity_poly.pdbx_seq_one_letter_code
_entity_poly.pdbx_strand_id
1 'polypeptide(L)'
;MRLLTLLPALLLSAALPAAADALQCGEYRSTDGGMALVFESSTTGYRALDGQERAPLRIDRSAGDLHLVFLDDGASTAISVAADGAHINDGMNDFELHRPQACQRAPAPGACLGQPALCIARLADAPPQQAQRACEEGVGAGCSALLRHFLAAPAAAAGQQDAPLPAAQRTTLQRLCLHQRGGRFCTEVAEQQLIALEPALAVQALQVVCDAGRVSACERTAPLRGLGADLRLVPLQKVPCGRYQADADVIDFGAGTQARLHEGAVHLQQNGETLVLRQLGNGDLLGMDTQTGYQRYRPLPNARCRAALGHDH
;
A
#
# COMPACT_ATOMS: atom_id res chain seq x y z
N MET A 1 48.22 -68.28 14.75
CA MET A 1 48.57 -66.85 14.78
C MET A 1 47.58 -66.10 13.92
N ARG A 2 47.05 -64.98 14.45
CA ARG A 2 45.80 -64.31 14.04
C ARG A 2 45.91 -63.59 12.69
N LEU A 3 44.89 -63.76 11.84
CA LEU A 3 44.61 -62.94 10.66
C LEU A 3 44.05 -61.59 11.13
N LEU A 4 44.70 -60.48 10.77
CA LEU A 4 44.18 -59.12 10.96
C LEU A 4 43.36 -58.73 9.73
N THR A 5 42.04 -58.69 9.85
CA THR A 5 41.13 -58.11 8.85
C THR A 5 40.95 -56.62 9.12
N LEU A 6 41.35 -55.79 8.14
CA LEU A 6 41.04 -54.38 8.04
C LEU A 6 39.54 -54.18 7.79
N LEU A 7 38.86 -53.41 8.63
CA LEU A 7 37.52 -52.89 8.41
C LEU A 7 37.61 -51.37 8.16
N PRO A 8 37.21 -50.84 6.99
CA PRO A 8 37.03 -49.41 6.84
C PRO A 8 35.70 -49.02 7.51
N ALA A 9 35.77 -48.16 8.51
CA ALA A 9 34.61 -47.53 9.10
C ALA A 9 33.97 -46.59 8.06
N LEU A 10 32.86 -47.01 7.46
CA LEU A 10 31.95 -46.11 6.75
C LEU A 10 31.33 -45.16 7.79
N LEU A 11 31.83 -43.93 7.85
CA LEU A 11 31.12 -42.82 8.47
C LEU A 11 29.94 -42.46 7.56
N LEU A 12 28.75 -42.97 7.88
CA LEU A 12 27.50 -42.43 7.36
C LEU A 12 27.31 -41.02 7.92
N SER A 13 27.66 -40.02 7.13
CA SER A 13 27.18 -38.64 7.34
C SER A 13 25.68 -38.62 7.09
N ALA A 14 24.89 -38.88 8.13
CA ALA A 14 23.48 -38.49 8.12
C ALA A 14 23.45 -36.95 8.06
N ALA A 15 23.26 -36.40 6.86
CA ALA A 15 22.97 -34.99 6.71
C ALA A 15 21.67 -34.73 7.45
N LEU A 16 21.76 -34.08 8.62
CA LEU A 16 20.59 -33.46 9.25
C LEU A 16 19.93 -32.59 8.17
N PRO A 17 18.60 -32.68 7.96
CA PRO A 17 17.93 -31.76 7.06
C PRO A 17 18.32 -30.36 7.50
N ALA A 18 18.81 -29.54 6.56
CA ALA A 18 19.10 -28.15 6.86
C ALA A 18 17.82 -27.55 7.48
N ALA A 19 17.92 -26.86 8.61
CA ALA A 19 16.76 -26.33 9.33
C ALA A 19 15.81 -25.49 8.44
N ALA A 20 16.33 -24.95 7.33
CA ALA A 20 15.56 -24.27 6.30
C ALA A 20 14.54 -25.17 5.57
N ASP A 21 14.78 -26.48 5.41
CA ASP A 21 13.83 -27.45 4.81
C ASP A 21 12.74 -27.91 5.78
N ALA A 22 12.84 -27.53 7.07
CA ALA A 22 11.88 -27.93 8.10
C ALA A 22 10.63 -27.03 8.15
N LEU A 23 10.62 -25.87 7.49
CA LEU A 23 9.49 -24.93 7.53
C LEU A 23 8.20 -25.61 7.02
N GLN A 24 7.19 -25.68 7.90
CA GLN A 24 5.90 -26.27 7.56
C GLN A 24 4.95 -25.21 7.01
N CYS A 25 4.05 -25.62 6.10
CA CYS A 25 2.96 -24.74 5.70
C CYS A 25 1.90 -24.71 6.80
N GLY A 26 1.38 -23.52 7.08
CA GLY A 26 0.40 -23.33 8.14
C GLY A 26 0.34 -21.90 8.64
N GLU A 27 -0.49 -21.71 9.65
CA GLU A 27 -0.61 -20.47 10.40
C GLU A 27 0.25 -20.55 11.66
N TYR A 28 1.28 -19.71 11.72
CA TYR A 28 2.11 -19.49 12.89
C TYR A 28 1.62 -18.24 13.60
N ARG A 29 1.47 -18.28 14.92
CA ARG A 29 1.05 -17.14 15.74
C ARG A 29 2.19 -16.67 16.61
N SER A 30 2.36 -15.35 16.71
CA SER A 30 3.29 -14.77 17.67
C SER A 30 2.83 -15.07 19.10
N THR A 31 3.79 -15.21 20.01
CA THR A 31 3.51 -15.48 21.43
C THR A 31 2.73 -14.37 22.13
N ASP A 32 2.83 -13.13 21.63
CA ASP A 32 2.03 -11.98 22.08
C ASP A 32 0.60 -11.95 21.48
N GLY A 33 0.30 -12.84 20.53
CA GLY A 33 -1.00 -13.00 19.89
C GLY A 33 -1.38 -11.94 18.85
N GLY A 34 -0.55 -10.90 18.65
CA GLY A 34 -0.88 -9.76 17.78
C GLY A 34 -0.59 -9.99 16.29
N MET A 35 0.15 -11.04 15.94
CA MET A 35 0.62 -11.30 14.60
C MET A 35 0.50 -12.77 14.21
N ALA A 36 0.20 -13.01 12.93
CA ALA A 36 0.30 -14.33 12.34
C ALA A 36 1.13 -14.30 11.05
N LEU A 37 1.95 -15.34 10.86
CA LEU A 37 2.60 -15.66 9.59
C LEU A 37 1.89 -16.86 8.99
N VAL A 38 1.37 -16.72 7.78
CA VAL A 38 0.68 -17.80 7.08
C VAL A 38 1.49 -18.20 5.86
N PHE A 39 2.03 -19.42 5.87
CA PHE A 39 2.77 -19.98 4.75
C PHE A 39 1.89 -20.91 3.93
N GLU A 40 1.58 -20.52 2.70
CA GLU A 40 0.69 -21.25 1.79
C GLU A 40 1.45 -22.26 0.92
N SER A 41 2.73 -21.97 0.66
CA SER A 41 3.64 -22.84 -0.08
C SER A 41 5.06 -22.75 0.49
N SER A 42 5.99 -23.50 -0.11
CA SER A 42 7.42 -23.42 0.24
C SER A 42 8.09 -22.08 -0.08
N THR A 43 7.42 -21.18 -0.81
CA THR A 43 7.99 -19.90 -1.27
C THR A 43 7.08 -18.69 -1.06
N THR A 44 5.83 -18.88 -0.65
CA THR A 44 4.83 -17.82 -0.57
C THR A 44 4.04 -17.88 0.74
N GLY A 45 3.64 -16.72 1.19
CA GLY A 45 2.75 -16.56 2.33
C GLY A 45 2.33 -15.12 2.50
N TYR A 46 1.80 -14.80 3.67
CA TYR A 46 1.52 -13.44 4.08
C TYR A 46 1.64 -13.27 5.60
N ARG A 47 1.87 -12.04 6.05
CA ARG A 47 1.67 -11.65 7.44
C ARG A 47 0.27 -11.09 7.62
N ALA A 48 -0.42 -11.53 8.66
CA ALA A 48 -1.69 -10.98 9.09
C ALA A 48 -1.53 -10.29 10.44
N LEU A 49 -2.07 -9.07 10.53
CA LEU A 49 -2.27 -8.33 11.76
C LEU A 49 -3.76 -8.00 11.86
N ASP A 50 -4.31 -7.97 13.07
CA ASP A 50 -5.73 -7.70 13.27
C ASP A 50 -6.13 -6.34 12.67
N GLY A 51 -7.13 -6.35 11.78
CA GLY A 51 -7.64 -5.16 11.10
C GLY A 51 -6.77 -4.59 9.97
N GLN A 52 -5.64 -5.22 9.62
CA GLN A 52 -4.68 -4.72 8.61
C GLN A 52 -4.69 -5.51 7.29
N GLU A 53 -3.87 -5.06 6.31
CA GLU A 53 -3.55 -5.86 5.11
C GLU A 53 -2.94 -7.19 5.50
N ARG A 54 -3.33 -8.23 4.77
CA ARG A 54 -2.43 -9.36 4.59
C ARG A 54 -1.23 -8.87 3.79
N ALA A 55 -0.11 -8.64 4.45
CA ALA A 55 1.11 -8.23 3.78
C ALA A 55 1.72 -9.45 3.06
N PRO A 56 1.63 -9.54 1.72
CA PRO A 56 2.15 -10.68 0.99
C PRO A 56 3.66 -10.74 1.14
N LEU A 57 4.18 -11.96 1.32
CA LEU A 57 5.60 -12.20 1.46
C LEU A 57 6.06 -13.35 0.57
N ARG A 58 7.35 -13.32 0.23
CA ARG A 58 8.09 -14.43 -0.34
C ARG A 58 9.18 -14.89 0.60
N ILE A 59 9.46 -16.18 0.52
CA ILE A 59 10.54 -16.81 1.27
C ILE A 59 11.77 -16.81 0.37
N ASP A 60 12.81 -16.06 0.75
CA ASP A 60 14.09 -16.02 0.06
C ASP A 60 15.10 -16.92 0.77
N ARG A 61 15.85 -17.70 -0.01
CA ARG A 61 16.84 -18.70 0.44
C ARG A 61 18.20 -18.48 -0.21
N SER A 62 18.34 -17.41 -0.99
CA SER A 62 19.46 -17.20 -1.92
C SER A 62 20.81 -16.95 -1.22
N ALA A 63 20.80 -16.52 0.05
CA ALA A 63 21.99 -16.15 0.81
C ALA A 63 22.39 -17.16 1.91
N GLY A 64 21.81 -18.37 1.91
CA GLY A 64 22.04 -19.39 2.96
C GLY A 64 21.19 -19.17 4.22
N ASP A 65 20.87 -17.92 4.54
CA ASP A 65 19.87 -17.56 5.55
C ASP A 65 18.45 -17.52 4.94
N LEU A 66 17.45 -17.84 5.77
CA LEU A 66 16.04 -17.78 5.39
C LEU A 66 15.51 -16.37 5.65
N HIS A 67 14.98 -15.72 4.62
CA HIS A 67 14.41 -14.39 4.74
C HIS A 67 12.93 -14.38 4.35
N LEU A 68 12.14 -13.61 5.10
CA LEU A 68 10.80 -13.20 4.70
C LEU A 68 10.89 -11.85 4.02
N VAL A 69 10.58 -11.81 2.74
CA VAL A 69 10.59 -10.60 1.91
C VAL A 69 9.17 -10.14 1.67
N PHE A 70 8.77 -9.04 2.30
CA PHE A 70 7.46 -8.41 2.13
C PHE A 70 7.41 -7.68 0.80
N LEU A 71 6.43 -8.04 -0.03
CA LEU A 71 6.41 -7.62 -1.43
C LEU A 71 5.92 -6.18 -1.61
N ASP A 72 5.15 -5.65 -0.66
CA ASP A 72 4.54 -4.31 -0.76
C ASP A 72 5.55 -3.19 -0.48
N ASP A 73 6.31 -3.30 0.60
CA ASP A 73 7.26 -2.29 1.08
C ASP A 73 8.72 -2.68 0.81
N GLY A 74 8.98 -3.95 0.50
CA GLY A 74 10.31 -4.46 0.27
C GLY A 74 11.10 -4.80 1.54
N ALA A 75 10.46 -4.78 2.71
CA ALA A 75 11.11 -5.17 3.95
C ALA A 75 11.57 -6.63 3.87
N SER A 76 12.80 -6.89 4.31
CA SER A 76 13.36 -8.23 4.40
C SER A 76 13.76 -8.53 5.83
N THR A 77 13.22 -9.61 6.39
CA THR A 77 13.46 -10.04 7.76
C THR A 77 14.11 -11.41 7.75
N ALA A 78 15.30 -11.53 8.33
CA ALA A 78 15.92 -12.83 8.55
C ALA A 78 15.11 -13.60 9.59
N ILE A 79 14.92 -14.90 9.35
CA ILE A 79 14.24 -15.79 10.29
C ILE A 79 15.07 -17.04 10.55
N SER A 80 14.93 -17.57 11.76
CA SER A 80 15.42 -18.90 12.12
C SER A 80 14.22 -19.82 12.33
N VAL A 81 14.34 -21.07 11.88
CA VAL A 81 13.31 -22.10 12.02
C VAL A 81 13.90 -23.21 12.89
N ALA A 82 13.19 -23.58 13.95
CA ALA A 82 13.61 -24.68 14.81
C ALA A 82 13.55 -26.02 14.06
N ALA A 83 14.30 -27.02 14.54
CA ALA A 83 14.40 -28.32 13.88
C ALA A 83 13.06 -29.09 13.81
N ASP A 84 12.10 -28.74 14.67
CA ASP A 84 10.74 -29.29 14.63
C ASP A 84 9.88 -28.71 13.51
N GLY A 85 10.33 -27.62 12.87
CA GLY A 85 9.59 -26.89 11.85
C GLY A 85 8.37 -26.12 12.39
N ALA A 86 8.12 -26.16 13.69
CA ALA A 86 6.94 -25.61 14.35
C ALA A 86 7.23 -24.26 15.03
N HIS A 87 8.49 -23.93 15.28
CA HIS A 87 8.88 -22.65 15.88
C HIS A 87 9.72 -21.80 14.95
N ILE A 88 9.41 -20.51 14.89
CA ILE A 88 10.12 -19.50 14.09
C ILE A 88 10.51 -18.34 15.00
N ASN A 89 11.71 -17.80 14.85
CA ASN A 89 12.14 -16.57 15.49
C ASN A 89 12.65 -15.59 14.43
N ASP A 90 12.12 -14.36 14.43
CA ASP A 90 12.48 -13.28 13.48
C ASP A 90 13.45 -12.23 14.07
N GLY A 91 14.04 -12.53 15.22
CA GLY A 91 14.89 -11.65 16.03
C GLY A 91 14.10 -10.78 17.01
N MET A 92 12.80 -10.56 16.77
CA MET A 92 11.94 -9.70 17.58
C MET A 92 10.78 -10.47 18.24
N ASN A 93 10.27 -11.49 17.56
CA ASN A 93 9.11 -12.27 17.93
C ASN A 93 9.41 -13.76 17.79
N ASP A 94 8.84 -14.53 18.71
CA ASP A 94 8.74 -15.98 18.59
C ASP A 94 7.35 -16.35 18.08
N PHE A 95 7.30 -17.26 17.11
CA PHE A 95 6.07 -17.77 16.53
C PHE A 95 5.99 -19.29 16.71
N GLU A 96 4.79 -19.77 17.01
CA GLU A 96 4.48 -21.20 17.12
C GLU A 96 3.42 -21.58 16.09
N LEU A 97 3.60 -22.75 15.46
CA LEU A 97 2.66 -23.33 14.51
C LEU A 97 1.33 -23.64 15.21
N HIS A 98 0.31 -22.84 14.90
CA HIS A 98 -1.01 -22.96 15.48
C HIS A 98 -1.92 -23.88 14.65
N ARG A 99 -1.85 -23.78 13.31
CA ARG A 99 -2.65 -24.61 12.41
C ARG A 99 -1.79 -25.12 11.24
N PRO A 100 -1.39 -26.40 11.23
CA PRO A 100 -0.71 -26.99 10.08
C PRO A 100 -1.64 -27.09 8.87
N GLN A 101 -1.09 -26.95 7.68
CA GLN A 101 -1.81 -27.16 6.42
C GLN A 101 -0.91 -27.83 5.36
N ALA A 102 -1.53 -28.45 4.36
CA ALA A 102 -0.81 -28.97 3.21
C ALA A 102 -0.26 -27.82 2.36
N CYS A 103 1.03 -27.86 2.01
CA CYS A 103 1.63 -26.88 1.12
C CYS A 103 1.00 -26.94 -0.27
N GLN A 104 0.61 -25.78 -0.78
CA GLN A 104 0.18 -25.62 -2.16
C GLN A 104 1.39 -25.66 -3.10
N ARG A 105 1.15 -26.04 -4.36
CA ARG A 105 2.18 -25.96 -5.39
C ARG A 105 2.43 -24.51 -5.76
N ALA A 106 3.63 -24.00 -5.47
CA ALA A 106 4.02 -22.66 -5.88
C ALA A 106 4.15 -22.60 -7.43
N PRO A 107 3.65 -21.54 -8.08
CA PRO A 107 3.94 -21.29 -9.49
C PRO A 107 5.44 -21.00 -9.67
N ALA A 108 5.97 -21.28 -10.86
CA ALA A 108 7.35 -20.92 -11.19
C ALA A 108 7.51 -19.39 -11.05
N PRO A 109 8.52 -18.92 -10.32
CA PRO A 109 8.69 -17.48 -10.11
C PRO A 109 9.13 -16.80 -11.41
N GLY A 110 8.66 -15.57 -11.60
CA GLY A 110 9.25 -14.64 -12.55
C GLY A 110 10.67 -14.23 -12.14
N ALA A 111 11.30 -13.37 -12.94
CA ALA A 111 12.71 -13.02 -12.73
C ALA A 111 12.92 -12.29 -11.39
N CYS A 112 11.98 -11.42 -10.98
CA CYS A 112 12.07 -10.71 -9.72
C CYS A 112 11.79 -11.64 -8.55
N LEU A 113 10.75 -12.47 -8.67
CA LEU A 113 10.32 -13.38 -7.60
C LEU A 113 11.27 -14.55 -7.34
N GLY A 114 12.18 -14.85 -8.27
CA GLY A 114 13.22 -15.86 -8.08
C GLY A 114 14.34 -15.41 -7.14
N GLN A 115 14.55 -14.10 -7.01
CA GLN A 115 15.51 -13.48 -6.09
C GLN A 115 14.90 -12.21 -5.49
N PRO A 116 13.85 -12.34 -4.66
CA PRO A 116 12.99 -11.22 -4.29
C PRO A 116 13.74 -10.14 -3.51
N ALA A 117 14.64 -10.49 -2.58
CA ALA A 117 15.40 -9.50 -1.82
C ALA A 117 16.31 -8.66 -2.74
N LEU A 118 17.05 -9.33 -3.63
CA LEU A 118 17.95 -8.66 -4.57
C LEU A 118 17.18 -7.80 -5.58
N CYS A 119 16.06 -8.30 -6.09
CA CYS A 119 15.22 -7.56 -7.01
C CYS A 119 14.71 -6.26 -6.38
N ILE A 120 14.10 -6.37 -5.19
CA ILE A 120 13.50 -5.24 -4.49
C ILE A 120 14.54 -4.20 -4.13
N ALA A 121 15.73 -4.61 -3.65
CA ALA A 121 16.82 -3.69 -3.36
C ALA A 121 17.22 -2.84 -4.58
N ARG A 122 17.05 -3.35 -5.80
CA ARG A 122 17.35 -2.64 -7.05
C ARG A 122 16.20 -1.76 -7.55
N LEU A 123 14.99 -1.90 -7.02
CA LEU A 123 13.81 -1.16 -7.49
C LEU A 123 13.88 0.34 -7.22
N ALA A 124 14.68 0.78 -6.24
CA ALA A 124 14.86 2.20 -5.95
C ALA A 124 15.45 2.97 -7.14
N ASP A 125 16.40 2.35 -7.86
CA ASP A 125 17.12 2.94 -9.00
C ASP A 125 16.74 2.30 -10.34
N ALA A 126 15.76 1.38 -10.33
CA ALA A 126 15.34 0.67 -11.52
C ALA A 126 14.71 1.62 -12.55
N PRO A 127 14.90 1.41 -13.87
CA PRO A 127 14.13 2.14 -14.87
C PRO A 127 12.63 1.79 -14.78
N PRO A 128 11.72 2.67 -15.23
CA PRO A 128 10.27 2.46 -15.10
C PRO A 128 9.79 1.15 -15.75
N GLN A 129 10.42 0.71 -16.83
CA GLN A 129 10.10 -0.58 -17.48
C GLN A 129 10.43 -1.78 -16.59
N GLN A 130 11.47 -1.71 -15.78
CA GLN A 130 11.82 -2.76 -14.83
C GLN A 130 10.88 -2.73 -13.61
N ALA A 131 10.57 -1.53 -13.08
CA ALA A 131 9.58 -1.37 -12.02
C ALA A 131 8.19 -1.89 -12.43
N GLN A 132 7.76 -1.61 -13.67
CA GLN A 132 6.51 -2.13 -14.23
C GLN A 132 6.51 -3.66 -14.30
N ARG A 133 7.59 -4.29 -14.80
CA ARG A 133 7.67 -5.76 -14.85
C ARG A 133 7.59 -6.39 -13.45
N ALA A 134 8.29 -5.82 -12.46
CA ALA A 134 8.19 -6.29 -11.08
C ALA A 134 6.76 -6.14 -10.53
N CYS A 135 6.10 -5.01 -10.82
CA CYS A 135 4.69 -4.82 -10.47
C CYS A 135 3.79 -5.85 -11.15
N GLU A 136 4.01 -6.17 -12.42
CA GLU A 136 3.25 -7.20 -13.15
C GLU A 136 3.50 -8.62 -12.62
N GLU A 137 4.69 -8.88 -12.06
CA GLU A 137 5.02 -10.13 -11.38
C GLU A 137 4.41 -10.29 -9.98
N GLY A 138 3.73 -9.28 -9.42
CA GLY A 138 3.17 -9.37 -8.07
C GLY A 138 3.94 -8.63 -6.98
N VAL A 139 4.93 -7.81 -7.34
CA VAL A 139 5.78 -7.10 -6.38
C VAL A 139 5.26 -5.67 -6.19
N GLY A 140 4.54 -5.44 -5.09
CA GLY A 140 3.96 -4.13 -4.76
C GLY A 140 4.99 -2.99 -4.67
N ALA A 141 6.21 -3.27 -4.22
CA ALA A 141 7.32 -2.32 -4.22
C ALA A 141 7.68 -1.85 -5.65
N GLY A 142 7.49 -2.71 -6.66
CA GLY A 142 7.64 -2.37 -8.07
C GLY A 142 6.56 -1.41 -8.56
N CYS A 143 5.32 -1.58 -8.09
CA CYS A 143 4.22 -0.67 -8.40
C CYS A 143 4.45 0.71 -7.80
N SER A 144 4.88 0.76 -6.53
CA SER A 144 5.27 1.99 -5.85
C SER A 144 6.44 2.69 -6.53
N ALA A 145 7.45 1.94 -6.98
CA ALA A 145 8.57 2.49 -7.74
C ALA A 145 8.11 3.08 -9.09
N LEU A 146 7.26 2.38 -9.84
CA LEU A 146 6.71 2.87 -11.10
C LEU A 146 5.94 4.18 -10.91
N LEU A 147 5.08 4.25 -9.90
CA LEU A 147 4.34 5.47 -9.57
C LEU A 147 5.29 6.63 -9.26
N ARG A 148 6.33 6.41 -8.46
CA ARG A 148 7.36 7.44 -8.18
C ARG A 148 8.03 7.96 -9.46
N HIS A 149 8.35 7.08 -10.42
CA HIS A 149 8.90 7.54 -11.71
C HIS A 149 7.93 8.45 -12.47
N PHE A 150 6.64 8.08 -12.48
CA PHE A 150 5.62 8.88 -13.16
C PHE A 150 5.43 10.23 -12.46
N LEU A 151 5.47 10.30 -11.13
CA LEU A 151 5.36 11.54 -10.37
C LEU A 151 6.62 12.42 -10.43
N ALA A 152 7.81 11.84 -10.56
CA ALA A 152 9.07 12.58 -10.67
C ALA A 152 9.22 13.27 -12.04
N ALA A 153 8.71 12.66 -13.12
CA ALA A 153 8.77 13.22 -14.47
C ALA A 153 8.11 14.62 -14.63
N PRO A 154 6.91 14.90 -14.07
CA PRO A 154 6.29 16.23 -14.11
C PRO A 154 6.94 17.24 -13.15
N ALA A 155 7.56 16.80 -12.05
CA ALA A 155 8.17 17.70 -11.05
C ALA A 155 9.40 18.45 -11.60
N ALA A 156 10.12 17.90 -12.57
CA ALA A 156 11.30 18.53 -13.16
C ALA A 156 11.00 19.65 -14.18
N ALA A 157 9.76 19.75 -14.68
CA ALA A 157 9.44 20.62 -15.82
C ALA A 157 8.62 21.87 -15.47
N ALA A 158 7.89 21.93 -14.35
CA ALA A 158 6.93 23.02 -14.15
C ALA A 158 6.55 23.43 -12.71
N GLY A 159 7.14 22.85 -11.65
CA GLY A 159 6.73 23.21 -10.27
C GLY A 159 5.26 22.88 -9.94
N GLN A 160 4.62 22.01 -10.74
CA GLN A 160 3.24 21.57 -10.62
C GLN A 160 3.24 20.18 -9.98
N GLN A 161 3.25 20.12 -8.64
CA GLN A 161 3.27 18.85 -7.90
C GLN A 161 1.90 18.15 -7.88
N ASP A 162 0.82 18.88 -8.18
CA ASP A 162 -0.56 18.40 -8.05
C ASP A 162 -1.32 18.32 -9.39
N ALA A 163 -0.64 18.48 -10.52
CA ALA A 163 -1.25 18.20 -11.81
C ALA A 163 -1.45 16.68 -11.97
N PRO A 164 -2.58 16.23 -12.55
CA PRO A 164 -2.79 14.80 -12.73
C PRO A 164 -1.73 14.24 -13.69
N LEU A 165 -1.24 13.04 -13.39
CA LEU A 165 -0.39 12.30 -14.34
C LEU A 165 -1.06 12.19 -15.72
N PRO A 166 -0.31 12.12 -16.82
CA PRO A 166 -0.86 11.85 -18.15
C PRO A 166 -1.83 10.65 -18.17
N ALA A 167 -2.92 10.74 -18.94
CA ALA A 167 -3.99 9.75 -18.96
C ALA A 167 -3.50 8.31 -19.27
N ALA A 168 -2.50 8.16 -20.14
CA ALA A 168 -1.89 6.87 -20.45
C ALA A 168 -1.17 6.24 -19.23
N GLN A 169 -0.51 7.06 -18.42
CA GLN A 169 0.14 6.62 -17.18
C GLN A 169 -0.92 6.23 -16.14
N ARG A 170 -1.94 7.09 -15.93
CA ARG A 170 -3.05 6.76 -15.01
C ARG A 170 -3.78 5.47 -15.41
N THR A 171 -4.01 5.25 -16.70
CA THR A 171 -4.64 4.01 -17.20
C THR A 171 -3.78 2.78 -16.89
N THR A 172 -2.46 2.90 -17.07
CA THR A 172 -1.51 1.83 -16.73
C THR A 172 -1.55 1.52 -15.24
N LEU A 173 -1.51 2.55 -14.40
CA LEU A 173 -1.56 2.42 -12.94
C LEU A 173 -2.91 1.84 -12.47
N GLN A 174 -4.03 2.25 -13.05
CA GLN A 174 -5.36 1.71 -12.75
C GLN A 174 -5.39 0.20 -12.99
N ARG A 175 -4.94 -0.25 -14.16
CA ARG A 175 -4.88 -1.68 -14.50
C ARG A 175 -4.03 -2.46 -13.49
N LEU A 176 -2.85 -1.93 -13.14
CA LEU A 176 -1.96 -2.58 -12.18
C LEU A 176 -2.59 -2.64 -10.79
N CYS A 177 -3.28 -1.57 -10.34
CA CYS A 177 -3.96 -1.57 -9.06
C CYS A 177 -5.05 -2.64 -9.00
N LEU A 178 -5.90 -2.74 -10.02
CA LEU A 178 -6.96 -3.75 -10.06
C LEU A 178 -6.41 -5.19 -10.11
N HIS A 179 -5.20 -5.37 -10.65
CA HIS A 179 -4.52 -6.65 -10.68
C HIS A 179 -3.87 -7.00 -9.33
N GLN A 180 -3.10 -6.08 -8.76
CA GLN A 180 -2.30 -6.30 -7.55
C GLN A 180 -3.09 -6.18 -6.26
N ARG A 181 -4.09 -5.30 -6.24
CA ARG A 181 -4.98 -5.05 -5.10
C ARG A 181 -4.28 -4.56 -3.82
N GLY A 182 -3.01 -4.18 -3.92
CA GLY A 182 -2.21 -3.68 -2.79
C GLY A 182 -2.71 -2.32 -2.29
N GLY A 183 -2.96 -2.22 -0.98
CA GLY A 183 -3.75 -1.14 -0.41
C GLY A 183 -3.17 0.26 -0.60
N ARG A 184 -1.88 0.43 -0.28
CA ARG A 184 -1.20 1.73 -0.40
C ARG A 184 -1.14 2.19 -1.86
N PHE A 185 -0.66 1.32 -2.75
CA PHE A 185 -0.55 1.62 -4.16
C PHE A 185 -1.89 2.02 -4.77
N CYS A 186 -2.94 1.23 -4.54
CA CYS A 186 -4.27 1.54 -5.06
C CYS A 186 -4.87 2.85 -4.51
N THR A 187 -4.53 3.23 -3.28
CA THR A 187 -4.93 4.50 -2.69
C THR A 187 -4.30 5.68 -3.43
N GLU A 188 -3.00 5.62 -3.69
CA GLU A 188 -2.28 6.67 -4.44
C GLU A 188 -2.76 6.73 -5.91
N VAL A 189 -3.13 5.59 -6.51
CA VAL A 189 -3.79 5.56 -7.83
C VAL A 189 -5.15 6.25 -7.79
N ALA A 190 -5.96 6.00 -6.76
CA ALA A 190 -7.27 6.64 -6.63
C ALA A 190 -7.16 8.15 -6.52
N GLU A 191 -6.20 8.66 -5.76
CA GLU A 191 -5.90 10.09 -5.65
C GLU A 191 -5.55 10.70 -7.02
N GLN A 192 -4.75 10.02 -7.84
CA GLN A 192 -4.46 10.47 -9.21
C GLN A 192 -5.70 10.55 -10.11
N GLN A 193 -6.64 9.60 -9.97
CA GLN A 193 -7.91 9.66 -10.70
C GLN A 193 -8.79 10.80 -10.21
N LEU A 194 -8.81 11.05 -8.90
CA LEU A 194 -9.55 12.16 -8.30
C LEU A 194 -8.99 13.53 -8.73
N ILE A 195 -7.67 13.68 -8.75
CA ILE A 195 -6.99 14.89 -9.27
C ILE A 195 -7.38 15.12 -10.74
N ALA A 196 -7.51 14.04 -11.52
CA ALA A 196 -7.94 14.07 -12.91
C ALA A 196 -9.45 14.26 -13.14
N LEU A 197 -10.24 14.43 -12.08
CA LEU A 197 -11.71 14.51 -12.13
C LEU A 197 -12.37 13.24 -12.69
N GLU A 198 -11.77 12.07 -12.45
CA GLU A 198 -12.27 10.74 -12.85
C GLU A 198 -12.72 9.92 -11.62
N PRO A 199 -13.71 10.37 -10.83
CA PRO A 199 -14.00 9.79 -9.52
C PRO A 199 -14.55 8.35 -9.60
N ALA A 200 -15.14 7.94 -10.72
CA ALA A 200 -15.56 6.56 -10.92
C ALA A 200 -14.38 5.58 -10.96
N LEU A 201 -13.22 5.99 -11.51
CA LEU A 201 -12.00 5.18 -11.50
C LEU A 201 -11.36 5.15 -10.12
N ALA A 202 -11.42 6.28 -9.39
CA ALA A 202 -10.97 6.34 -8.00
C ALA A 202 -11.73 5.37 -7.09
N VAL A 203 -13.07 5.36 -7.18
CA VAL A 203 -13.90 4.42 -6.42
C VAL A 203 -13.55 2.96 -6.76
N GLN A 204 -13.30 2.64 -8.04
CA GLN A 204 -12.86 1.30 -8.43
C GLN A 204 -11.51 0.92 -7.80
N ALA A 205 -10.54 1.83 -7.81
CA ALA A 205 -9.21 1.58 -7.23
C ALA A 205 -9.29 1.37 -5.70
N LEU A 206 -10.15 2.12 -5.00
CA LEU A 206 -10.33 1.93 -3.54
C LEU A 206 -11.15 0.68 -3.22
N GLN A 207 -12.17 0.37 -4.01
CA GLN A 207 -13.06 -0.77 -3.79
C GLN A 207 -12.31 -2.11 -3.90
N VAL A 208 -11.35 -2.24 -4.81
CA VAL A 208 -10.59 -3.50 -4.96
C VAL A 208 -9.80 -3.85 -3.69
N VAL A 209 -9.38 -2.84 -2.92
CA VAL A 209 -8.70 -3.03 -1.64
C VAL A 209 -9.69 -3.46 -0.56
N CYS A 210 -10.89 -2.87 -0.53
CA CYS A 210 -11.99 -3.32 0.33
C CYS A 210 -12.36 -4.78 0.04
N ASP A 211 -12.53 -5.14 -1.23
CA ASP A 211 -12.89 -6.50 -1.68
C ASP A 211 -11.79 -7.53 -1.36
N ALA A 212 -10.54 -7.09 -1.17
CA ALA A 212 -9.45 -7.92 -0.67
C ALA A 212 -9.54 -8.21 0.84
N GLY A 213 -10.63 -7.80 1.51
CA GLY A 213 -10.95 -8.14 2.90
C GLY A 213 -10.59 -7.04 3.91
N ARG A 214 -10.49 -5.79 3.48
CA ARG A 214 -10.02 -4.68 4.32
C ARG A 214 -11.13 -3.81 4.83
N VAL A 215 -11.50 -4.03 6.09
CA VAL A 215 -12.52 -3.24 6.77
C VAL A 215 -12.22 -1.74 6.70
N SER A 216 -10.99 -1.34 7.03
CA SER A 216 -10.61 0.08 7.00
C SER A 216 -10.63 0.68 5.58
N ALA A 217 -10.36 -0.11 4.53
CA ALA A 217 -10.50 0.36 3.15
C ALA A 217 -11.98 0.49 2.73
N CYS A 218 -12.83 -0.42 3.22
CA CYS A 218 -14.28 -0.33 3.01
C CYS A 218 -14.88 0.91 3.66
N GLU A 219 -14.46 1.22 4.89
CA GLU A 219 -14.84 2.44 5.61
C GLU A 219 -14.43 3.69 4.84
N ARG A 220 -13.17 3.75 4.38
CA ARG A 220 -12.67 4.88 3.56
C ARG A 220 -13.40 5.05 2.23
N THR A 221 -13.85 3.95 1.62
CA THR A 221 -14.54 4.01 0.31
C THR A 221 -16.03 4.34 0.47
N ALA A 222 -16.60 4.17 1.66
CA ALA A 222 -18.03 4.36 1.91
C ALA A 222 -18.52 5.81 1.63
N PRO A 223 -17.83 6.89 2.05
CA PRO A 223 -18.23 8.26 1.72
C PRO A 223 -18.36 8.50 0.22
N LEU A 224 -17.38 8.05 -0.58
CA LEU A 224 -17.39 8.21 -2.02
C LEU A 224 -18.54 7.44 -2.68
N ARG A 225 -18.79 6.19 -2.26
CA ARG A 225 -19.93 5.41 -2.78
C ARG A 225 -21.27 6.00 -2.40
N GLY A 226 -21.39 6.52 -1.17
CA GLY A 226 -22.61 7.13 -0.66
C GLY A 226 -23.06 8.37 -1.44
N LEU A 227 -22.14 9.03 -2.14
CA LEU A 227 -22.45 10.14 -3.03
C LEU A 227 -23.20 9.70 -4.30
N GLY A 228 -22.94 8.50 -4.83
CA GLY A 228 -23.59 8.01 -6.05
C GLY A 228 -23.50 9.01 -7.20
N ALA A 229 -24.65 9.44 -7.73
CA ALA A 229 -24.72 10.41 -8.83
C ALA A 229 -24.23 11.82 -8.45
N ASP A 230 -24.20 12.17 -7.16
CA ASP A 230 -23.66 13.44 -6.66
C ASP A 230 -22.12 13.50 -6.78
N LEU A 231 -21.44 12.36 -6.99
CA LEU A 231 -19.99 12.28 -7.16
C LEU A 231 -19.57 12.81 -8.54
N ARG A 232 -19.76 14.11 -8.74
CA ARG A 232 -19.38 14.85 -9.93
C ARG A 232 -18.45 15.97 -9.51
N LEU A 233 -17.15 15.77 -9.69
CA LEU A 233 -16.16 16.78 -9.39
C LEU A 233 -16.17 17.90 -10.44
N VAL A 234 -16.06 19.13 -9.97
CA VAL A 234 -15.95 20.32 -10.82
C VAL A 234 -14.77 21.18 -10.36
N PRO A 235 -14.02 21.80 -11.29
CA PRO A 235 -12.90 22.66 -10.93
C PRO A 235 -13.40 23.93 -10.23
N LEU A 236 -12.81 24.26 -9.08
CA LEU A 236 -13.05 25.53 -8.41
C LEU A 236 -12.39 26.67 -9.19
N GLN A 237 -13.10 27.78 -9.32
CA GLN A 237 -12.57 29.01 -9.96
C GLN A 237 -12.07 30.05 -8.94
N LYS A 238 -12.44 29.87 -7.67
CA LYS A 238 -12.02 30.70 -6.55
C LYS A 238 -12.05 29.87 -5.28
N VAL A 239 -11.28 30.28 -4.27
CA VAL A 239 -11.38 29.70 -2.94
C VAL A 239 -12.83 29.90 -2.43
N PRO A 240 -13.50 28.84 -1.94
CA PRO A 240 -14.81 28.93 -1.30
C PRO A 240 -14.77 29.92 -0.13
N CYS A 241 -15.92 30.44 0.27
CA CYS A 241 -16.01 31.26 1.47
C CYS A 241 -17.00 30.64 2.46
N GLY A 242 -16.83 30.96 3.74
CA GLY A 242 -17.71 30.53 4.79
C GLY A 242 -17.35 29.15 5.38
N ARG A 243 -18.26 28.62 6.19
CA ARG A 243 -18.05 27.40 6.98
C ARG A 243 -18.67 26.19 6.31
N TYR A 244 -17.93 25.09 6.29
CA TYR A 244 -18.35 23.79 5.78
C TYR A 244 -18.16 22.73 6.86
N GLN A 245 -19.09 21.78 6.96
CA GLN A 245 -19.07 20.73 7.97
C GLN A 245 -19.05 19.34 7.33
N ALA A 246 -18.17 18.47 7.83
CA ALA A 246 -18.21 17.03 7.63
C ALA A 246 -18.12 16.36 9.00
N ASP A 247 -19.12 15.56 9.38
CA ASP A 247 -19.22 14.95 10.71
C ASP A 247 -18.94 15.96 11.85
N ALA A 248 -17.89 15.73 12.65
CA ALA A 248 -17.45 16.63 13.74
C ALA A 248 -16.50 17.76 13.27
N ASP A 249 -15.99 17.66 12.04
CA ASP A 249 -15.02 18.60 11.48
C ASP A 249 -15.72 19.80 10.84
N VAL A 250 -15.20 21.00 11.14
CA VAL A 250 -15.67 22.24 10.53
C VAL A 250 -14.49 22.99 9.93
N ILE A 251 -14.59 23.29 8.64
CA ILE A 251 -13.64 24.14 7.91
C ILE A 251 -14.23 25.52 7.78
N ASP A 252 -13.48 26.56 8.13
CA ASP A 252 -13.87 27.96 7.95
C ASP A 252 -12.95 28.65 6.92
N PHE A 253 -13.50 29.00 5.77
CA PHE A 253 -12.85 29.85 4.78
C PHE A 253 -13.11 31.34 5.08
N GLY A 254 -12.57 31.79 6.21
CA GLY A 254 -12.67 33.15 6.73
C GLY A 254 -11.39 33.98 6.54
N ALA A 255 -11.34 35.13 7.20
CA ALA A 255 -10.15 35.97 7.21
C ALA A 255 -9.02 35.29 8.00
N GLY A 256 -7.86 35.12 7.38
CA GLY A 256 -6.70 34.44 7.98
C GLY A 256 -6.56 32.97 7.59
N THR A 257 -7.52 32.38 6.89
CA THR A 257 -7.41 31.03 6.36
C THR A 257 -6.32 30.96 5.29
N GLN A 258 -5.33 30.09 5.50
CA GLN A 258 -4.26 29.84 4.54
C GLN A 258 -4.74 28.84 3.47
N ALA A 259 -5.69 29.29 2.64
CA ALA A 259 -6.22 28.52 1.53
C ALA A 259 -5.74 29.09 0.19
N ARG A 260 -5.29 28.23 -0.72
CA ARG A 260 -4.89 28.60 -2.08
C ARG A 260 -5.62 27.75 -3.10
N LEU A 261 -5.95 28.35 -4.23
CA LEU A 261 -6.46 27.62 -5.38
C LEU A 261 -5.30 27.17 -6.26
N HIS A 262 -5.26 25.88 -6.59
CA HIS A 262 -4.28 25.30 -7.51
C HIS A 262 -4.97 24.24 -8.37
N GLU A 263 -4.88 24.35 -9.70
CA GLU A 263 -5.48 23.41 -10.66
C GLU A 263 -6.95 23.01 -10.34
N GLY A 264 -7.74 23.99 -9.91
CA GLY A 264 -9.16 23.82 -9.57
C GLY A 264 -9.44 23.07 -8.26
N ALA A 265 -8.42 22.86 -7.42
CA ALA A 265 -8.53 22.36 -6.04
C ALA A 265 -8.12 23.44 -5.03
N VAL A 266 -8.64 23.33 -3.81
CA VAL A 266 -8.26 24.18 -2.69
C VAL A 266 -7.27 23.42 -1.83
N HIS A 267 -6.11 24.02 -1.62
CA HIS A 267 -5.07 23.57 -0.71
C HIS A 267 -5.18 24.43 0.55
N LEU A 268 -5.68 23.83 1.62
CA LEU A 268 -5.91 24.49 2.90
C LEU A 268 -4.85 24.04 3.90
N GLN A 269 -4.07 24.98 4.43
CA GLN A 269 -3.16 24.70 5.54
C GLN A 269 -3.95 24.73 6.86
N GLN A 270 -3.93 23.62 7.60
CA GLN A 270 -4.59 23.48 8.89
C GLN A 270 -3.74 22.58 9.79
N ASN A 271 -3.41 23.05 11.00
CA ASN A 271 -2.64 22.29 11.99
C ASN A 271 -1.27 21.74 11.49
N GLY A 272 -0.60 22.45 10.58
CA GLY A 272 0.68 22.02 9.99
C GLY A 272 0.54 21.02 8.84
N GLU A 273 -0.69 20.78 8.40
CA GLU A 273 -1.09 19.79 7.43
C GLU A 273 -1.81 20.48 6.24
N THR A 274 -1.69 19.91 5.04
CA THR A 274 -2.39 20.42 3.84
C THR A 274 -3.60 19.55 3.55
N LEU A 275 -4.81 20.11 3.64
CA LEU A 275 -6.04 19.47 3.20
C LEU A 275 -6.32 19.86 1.75
N VAL A 276 -6.54 18.86 0.88
CA VAL A 276 -6.91 19.09 -0.51
C VAL A 276 -8.40 18.84 -0.70
N LEU A 277 -9.10 19.85 -1.22
CA LEU A 277 -10.55 19.85 -1.41
C LEU A 277 -10.93 20.21 -2.84
N ARG A 278 -11.91 19.53 -3.43
CA ARG A 278 -12.55 19.96 -4.68
C ARG A 278 -14.05 20.15 -4.50
N GLN A 279 -14.66 20.88 -5.41
CA GLN A 279 -16.10 21.11 -5.40
C GLN A 279 -16.84 19.98 -6.09
N LEU A 280 -17.93 19.54 -5.47
CA LEU A 280 -18.94 18.70 -6.09
C LEU A 280 -19.91 19.57 -6.90
N GLY A 281 -20.51 19.00 -7.93
CA GLY A 281 -21.41 19.71 -8.83
C GLY A 281 -22.66 20.32 -8.18
N ASN A 282 -22.96 19.97 -6.93
CA ASN A 282 -24.04 20.51 -6.11
C ASN A 282 -23.60 21.66 -5.16
N GLY A 283 -22.31 22.04 -5.19
CA GLY A 283 -21.75 23.14 -4.41
C GLY A 283 -21.00 22.71 -3.15
N ASP A 284 -21.14 21.45 -2.71
CA ASP A 284 -20.42 20.90 -1.57
C ASP A 284 -18.92 20.73 -1.87
N LEU A 285 -18.12 20.50 -0.84
CA LEU A 285 -16.69 20.17 -0.99
C LEU A 285 -16.45 18.70 -0.67
N LEU A 286 -15.47 18.12 -1.36
CA LEU A 286 -15.02 16.75 -1.16
C LEU A 286 -13.54 16.73 -0.78
N GLY A 287 -13.21 15.96 0.25
CA GLY A 287 -11.86 15.55 0.58
C GLY A 287 -11.24 14.68 -0.51
N MET A 288 -10.01 14.97 -0.91
CA MET A 288 -9.40 14.39 -2.11
C MET A 288 -8.42 13.25 -1.83
N ASP A 289 -8.17 12.96 -0.56
CA ASP A 289 -7.11 12.07 -0.10
C ASP A 289 -7.49 11.33 1.18
N THR A 290 -6.58 10.47 1.64
CA THR A 290 -6.75 9.75 2.91
C THR A 290 -6.75 10.66 4.14
N GLN A 291 -6.09 11.81 4.09
CA GLN A 291 -5.97 12.74 5.22
C GLN A 291 -7.32 13.41 5.53
N THR A 292 -8.06 13.74 4.49
CA THR A 292 -9.45 14.23 4.56
C THR A 292 -10.48 13.10 4.68
N GLY A 293 -10.04 11.84 4.62
CA GLY A 293 -10.91 10.65 4.68
C GLY A 293 -11.93 10.57 3.55
N TYR A 294 -11.70 11.24 2.43
CA TYR A 294 -12.67 11.43 1.35
C TYR A 294 -14.04 11.99 1.79
N GLN A 295 -14.05 12.76 2.87
CA GLN A 295 -15.28 13.26 3.49
C GLN A 295 -15.99 14.31 2.62
N ARG A 296 -17.32 14.35 2.71
CA ARG A 296 -18.17 15.38 2.08
C ARG A 296 -18.43 16.50 3.08
N TYR A 297 -17.95 17.69 2.76
CA TYR A 297 -18.16 18.91 3.55
C TYR A 297 -19.31 19.72 2.97
N ARG A 298 -20.39 19.88 3.76
CA ARG A 298 -21.58 20.65 3.38
C ARG A 298 -21.50 22.09 3.89
N PRO A 299 -21.93 23.09 3.10
CA PRO A 299 -21.97 24.47 3.57
C PRO A 299 -22.95 24.62 4.74
N LEU A 300 -22.54 25.31 5.80
CA LEU A 300 -23.42 25.65 6.90
C LEU A 300 -24.34 26.84 6.54
N PRO A 301 -25.62 26.83 6.96
CA PRO A 301 -26.51 27.97 6.78
C PRO A 301 -25.92 29.24 7.41
N ASN A 302 -26.02 30.38 6.72
CA ASN A 302 -25.55 31.71 7.17
C ASN A 302 -24.03 31.92 7.23
N ALA A 303 -23.25 31.04 6.63
CA ALA A 303 -21.83 31.24 6.39
C ALA A 303 -21.58 32.33 5.32
N ARG A 304 -21.86 33.60 5.62
CA ARG A 304 -21.54 34.71 4.72
C ARG A 304 -20.04 34.96 4.74
N CYS A 305 -19.43 35.18 3.57
CA CYS A 305 -18.06 35.66 3.51
C CYS A 305 -17.99 36.97 4.33
N ARG A 306 -17.16 37.03 5.37
CA ARG A 306 -16.82 38.34 5.96
C ARG A 306 -16.03 39.09 4.89
N ALA A 307 -16.55 40.22 4.42
CA ALA A 307 -15.77 41.12 3.59
C ALA A 307 -14.49 41.44 4.34
N ALA A 308 -13.33 41.34 3.68
CA ALA A 308 -12.09 41.83 4.23
C ALA A 308 -12.33 43.30 4.61
N LEU A 309 -12.23 43.61 5.90
CA LEU A 309 -12.23 45.01 6.33
C LEU A 309 -11.00 45.63 5.69
N GLY A 310 -11.23 46.41 4.63
CA GLY A 310 -10.21 47.25 4.02
C GLY A 310 -9.59 48.08 5.14
N HIS A 311 -8.27 47.97 5.28
CA HIS A 311 -7.52 49.00 5.98
C HIS A 311 -7.58 50.25 5.11
N ASP A 312 -8.57 51.10 5.35
CA ASP A 312 -8.39 52.53 5.15
C ASP A 312 -7.55 53.03 6.33
N HIS A 313 -6.28 53.33 6.04
CA HIS A 313 -5.51 54.52 6.45
C HIS A 313 -4.01 54.32 6.23
#